data_AF-A0A7V1I4U3-F1
#
_entry.id   AF-A0A7V1I4U3-F1
#
_cell.length_a   1.000
_cell.length_b   1.000
_cell.length_c   1.000
_cell.angle_alpha   90.00
_cell.angle_beta   90.00
_cell.angle_gamma   90.00
#
_symmetry.space_group_name_H-M   'P 1'
#
loop_
_entity.id
_entity.type
_entity.pdbx_description
1 polymer ?
#
loop_
_entity_poly.entity_id
_entity_poly.type
_entity_poly.pdbx_seq_one_letter_code
_entity_poly.pdbx_strand_id
1 'polypeptide(L)'
;SELVAVASEGEKLGSVVIPKGKIGLATVCSVVINGVLLKSGIPIDSKFGGVLEIKNSKPKRFVAIINYDGTSLDPSEQYIRARMTSVRKVVKTGNGKILANFREIPAPSRTMVEEKIAMLKEVGINGVYVLGNTSEAICQIPVRLNRVGMVLLGGLNPVAAAVEAGIMVENIAESGMLDFEKLVSFWEVLNKYTND
;
A
#
# COMPACT_ATOMS: atom_id res chain seq x y z
N SER A 1 -1.18 -4.44 5.14
CA SER A 1 -0.70 -5.35 6.20
C SER A 1 -1.25 -4.85 7.51
N GLU A 2 -1.49 -5.74 8.46
CA GLU A 2 -1.82 -5.38 9.85
C GLU A 2 -0.57 -5.11 10.69
N LEU A 3 0.61 -5.33 10.09
CA LEU A 3 1.90 -5.15 10.74
C LEU A 3 2.45 -3.75 10.53
N VAL A 4 3.01 -3.19 11.60
CA VAL A 4 3.64 -1.87 11.64
C VAL A 4 4.91 -1.93 12.48
N ALA A 5 5.75 -0.91 12.38
CA ALA A 5 6.75 -0.64 13.41
C ALA A 5 6.62 0.80 13.87
N VAL A 6 6.86 1.03 15.16
CA VAL A 6 6.84 2.36 15.78
C VAL A 6 8.17 2.61 16.47
N ALA A 7 8.57 3.87 16.54
CA ALA A 7 9.76 4.27 17.28
C ALA A 7 9.56 5.65 17.88
N SER A 8 10.12 5.84 19.06
CA SER A 8 10.10 7.09 19.81
C SER A 8 11.20 8.03 19.31
N GLU A 9 11.16 9.27 19.78
CA GLU A 9 12.24 10.24 19.57
C GLU A 9 13.64 9.64 19.84
N GLY A 10 14.57 9.86 18.92
CA GLY A 10 15.96 9.38 19.03
C GLY A 10 16.17 7.91 18.66
N GLU A 11 15.12 7.10 18.61
CA GLU A 11 15.18 5.71 18.15
C GLU A 11 15.25 5.62 16.62
N LYS A 12 15.51 4.42 16.09
CA LYS A 12 15.62 4.16 14.65
C LYS A 12 14.47 3.32 14.12
N LEU A 13 13.93 3.72 12.96
CA LEU A 13 13.12 2.87 12.08
C LEU A 13 13.88 2.65 10.77
N GLY A 14 14.40 1.43 10.59
CA GLY A 14 15.31 1.12 9.50
C GLY A 14 16.54 2.02 9.54
N SER A 15 16.75 2.81 8.48
CA SER A 15 17.84 3.79 8.37
C SER A 15 17.50 5.19 8.91
N VAL A 16 16.26 5.43 9.33
CA VAL A 16 15.80 6.76 9.76
C VAL A 16 15.90 6.89 11.28
N VAL A 17 16.55 7.94 11.76
CA VAL A 17 16.51 8.35 13.18
C VAL A 17 15.31 9.26 13.39
N ILE A 18 14.47 8.97 14.37
CA ILE A 18 13.27 9.75 14.63
C ILE A 18 13.65 11.10 15.27
N PRO A 19 13.27 12.24 14.66
CA PRO A 19 13.61 13.56 15.19
C PRO A 19 12.97 13.85 16.55
N LYS A 20 13.52 14.84 17.24
CA LYS A 20 12.95 15.37 18.48
C LYS A 20 11.51 15.86 18.31
N GLY A 21 10.65 15.51 19.26
CA GLY A 21 9.23 15.86 19.29
C GLY A 21 8.36 15.06 18.31
N LYS A 22 8.85 13.93 17.78
CA LYS A 22 8.12 13.11 16.80
C LYS A 22 8.08 11.63 17.20
N ILE A 23 7.10 10.93 16.64
CA ILE A 23 6.98 9.48 16.67
C ILE A 23 7.13 8.98 15.24
N GLY A 24 7.91 7.91 15.08
CA GLY A 24 8.03 7.19 13.82
C GLY A 24 6.93 6.15 13.67
N LEU A 25 6.36 6.07 12.47
CA LEU A 25 5.45 5.00 12.06
C LEU A 25 5.92 4.43 10.72
N ALA A 26 6.26 3.15 10.69
CA ALA A 26 6.58 2.41 9.48
C ALA A 26 5.44 1.47 9.10
N THR A 27 5.09 1.50 7.82
CA THR A 27 4.04 0.65 7.22
C THR A 27 4.63 -0.21 6.12
N VAL A 28 4.08 -1.42 5.93
CA VAL A 28 4.54 -2.33 4.88
C VAL A 28 4.18 -1.80 3.48
N CYS A 29 5.19 -1.65 2.62
CA CYS A 29 5.03 -1.24 1.22
C CYS A 29 4.58 -2.41 0.33
N SER A 30 3.82 -2.12 -0.73
CA SER A 30 3.41 -3.11 -1.74
C SER A 30 4.60 -3.74 -2.49
N VAL A 31 5.79 -3.13 -2.44
CA VAL A 31 7.03 -3.72 -2.99
C VAL A 31 7.43 -5.01 -2.27
N VAL A 32 6.99 -5.24 -1.03
CA VAL A 32 7.20 -6.53 -0.35
C VAL A 32 6.49 -7.67 -1.09
N ILE A 33 5.27 -7.42 -1.59
CA ILE A 33 4.53 -8.39 -2.41
C ILE A 33 5.32 -8.66 -3.70
N ASN A 34 5.88 -7.61 -4.32
CA ASN A 34 6.73 -7.79 -5.49
C ASN A 34 7.92 -8.70 -5.20
N GLY A 35 8.62 -8.50 -4.07
CA GLY A 35 9.75 -9.32 -3.67
C GLY A 35 9.40 -10.80 -3.49
N VAL A 36 8.26 -11.11 -2.86
CA VAL A 36 7.81 -12.50 -2.66
C VAL A 36 7.46 -13.18 -3.97
N LEU A 37 6.74 -12.48 -4.85
CA LEU A 37 6.38 -12.99 -6.17
C LEU A 37 7.62 -13.20 -7.04
N LEU A 38 8.56 -12.23 -7.05
CA LEU A 38 9.83 -12.36 -7.77
C LEU A 38 10.66 -13.55 -7.27
N LYS A 39 10.78 -13.74 -5.95
CA LYS A 39 11.44 -14.92 -5.37
C LYS A 39 10.76 -16.24 -5.74
N SER A 40 9.48 -16.20 -6.10
CA SER A 40 8.72 -17.35 -6.59
C SER A 40 8.81 -17.52 -8.12
N GLY A 41 9.69 -16.79 -8.80
CA GLY A 41 9.87 -16.86 -10.25
C GLY A 41 8.80 -16.11 -11.05
N ILE A 42 8.04 -15.22 -10.42
CA ILE A 42 6.94 -14.49 -11.06
C ILE A 42 7.38 -13.07 -11.40
N PRO A 43 7.59 -12.74 -12.68
CA PRO A 43 7.93 -11.38 -13.08
C PRO A 43 6.71 -10.46 -12.97
N ILE A 44 6.93 -9.24 -12.47
CA ILE A 44 5.86 -8.27 -12.20
C ILE A 44 6.20 -6.97 -12.89
N ASP A 45 5.24 -6.42 -13.63
CA ASP A 45 5.36 -5.12 -14.25
C ASP A 45 4.67 -4.07 -13.38
N SER A 46 5.47 -3.12 -12.87
CA SER A 46 5.03 -2.05 -11.98
C SER A 46 4.57 -0.84 -12.78
N LYS A 47 3.27 -0.72 -13.07
CA LYS A 47 2.74 0.29 -14.02
C LYS A 47 2.66 1.70 -13.42
N PHE A 48 1.87 1.90 -12.37
CA PHE A 48 1.64 3.23 -11.80
C PHE A 48 1.15 3.19 -10.34
N GLY A 49 1.36 4.31 -9.65
CA GLY A 49 0.68 4.65 -8.40
C GLY A 49 -0.48 5.60 -8.69
N GLY A 50 -1.57 5.50 -7.95
CA GLY A 50 -2.79 6.24 -8.27
C GLY A 50 -3.74 6.43 -7.10
N VAL A 51 -4.80 7.19 -7.39
CA VAL A 51 -5.94 7.40 -6.51
C VAL A 51 -7.09 6.54 -6.99
N LEU A 52 -7.50 5.57 -6.17
CA LEU A 52 -8.58 4.64 -6.44
C LEU A 52 -9.88 5.13 -5.80
N GLU A 53 -10.90 5.34 -6.62
CA GLU A 53 -12.27 5.60 -6.17
C GLU A 53 -12.87 4.31 -5.59
N ILE A 54 -13.34 4.40 -4.35
CA ILE A 54 -14.12 3.36 -3.67
C ILE A 54 -15.57 3.79 -3.65
N LYS A 55 -16.46 2.88 -4.08
CA LYS A 55 -17.91 3.09 -4.04
C LYS A 55 -18.58 1.84 -3.47
N ASN A 56 -19.45 2.02 -2.47
CA ASN A 56 -20.13 0.92 -1.77
C ASN A 56 -19.15 -0.19 -1.30
N SER A 57 -18.04 0.24 -0.70
CA SER A 57 -16.94 -0.61 -0.19
C SER A 57 -16.25 -1.47 -1.25
N LYS A 58 -16.43 -1.16 -2.53
CA LYS A 58 -15.80 -1.86 -3.67
C LYS A 58 -14.92 -0.91 -4.48
N PRO A 59 -13.82 -1.41 -5.07
CA PRO A 59 -13.01 -0.65 -6.01
C PRO A 59 -13.84 -0.33 -7.25
N LYS A 60 -13.84 0.94 -7.67
CA LYS A 60 -14.59 1.37 -8.85
C LYS A 60 -13.68 1.71 -10.02
N ARG A 61 -12.79 2.70 -9.86
CA ARG A 61 -11.86 3.15 -10.92
C ARG A 61 -10.71 3.96 -10.36
N PHE A 62 -9.59 4.01 -11.09
CA PHE A 62 -8.57 5.02 -10.83
C PHE A 62 -9.02 6.38 -11.37
N VAL A 63 -8.88 7.43 -10.55
CA VAL A 63 -9.24 8.82 -10.93
C VAL A 63 -8.03 9.71 -11.18
N ALA A 64 -6.84 9.25 -10.77
CA ALA A 64 -5.55 9.86 -11.07
C ALA A 64 -4.48 8.76 -11.04
N ILE A 65 -3.52 8.83 -11.97
CA ILE A 65 -2.40 7.89 -12.08
C ILE A 65 -1.12 8.65 -12.41
N ILE A 66 0.01 8.20 -11.87
CA ILE A 66 1.36 8.60 -12.27
C ILE A 66 2.13 7.31 -12.56
N ASN A 67 2.58 7.16 -13.82
CA ASN A 67 3.34 6.00 -14.23
C ASN A 67 4.74 6.02 -13.61
N TYR A 68 5.19 4.86 -13.14
CA TYR A 68 6.49 4.73 -12.48
C TYR A 68 7.67 4.94 -13.45
N ASP A 69 7.50 4.63 -14.74
CA ASP A 69 8.51 4.84 -15.78
C ASP A 69 8.66 6.32 -16.19
N GLY A 70 7.74 7.19 -15.79
CA GLY A 70 7.70 8.60 -16.16
C GLY A 70 7.95 9.57 -15.00
N THR A 71 8.41 9.10 -13.84
CA THR A 71 8.58 9.94 -12.64
C THR A 71 9.77 9.51 -11.79
N SER A 72 10.39 10.47 -11.09
CA SER A 72 11.30 10.22 -9.96
C SER A 72 10.63 10.46 -8.60
N LEU A 73 9.39 10.96 -8.61
CA LEU A 73 8.61 11.24 -7.41
C LEU A 73 7.77 10.04 -7.01
N ASP A 74 7.64 9.79 -5.70
CA ASP A 74 6.65 8.83 -5.19
C ASP A 74 5.22 9.37 -5.44
N PRO A 75 4.38 8.65 -6.22
CA PRO A 75 3.03 9.12 -6.51
C PRO A 75 2.14 9.29 -5.28
N SER A 76 2.27 8.40 -4.29
CA SER A 76 1.45 8.41 -3.08
C SER A 76 1.69 9.67 -2.26
N GLU A 77 2.95 10.07 -2.12
CA GLU A 77 3.33 11.30 -1.43
C GLU A 77 2.73 12.54 -2.12
N GLN A 78 2.76 12.59 -3.46
CA GLN A 78 2.17 13.70 -4.21
C GLN A 78 0.65 13.78 -4.01
N TYR A 79 -0.04 12.64 -4.04
CA TYR A 79 -1.50 12.61 -3.83
C TYR A 79 -1.92 12.96 -2.40
N ILE A 80 -1.14 12.59 -1.39
CA ILE A 80 -1.36 13.00 0.01
C ILE A 80 -1.20 14.52 0.13
N ARG A 81 -0.09 15.06 -0.39
CA ARG A 81 0.19 16.52 -0.38
C ARG A 81 -0.90 17.31 -1.09
N ALA A 82 -1.39 16.80 -2.21
CA ALA A 82 -2.49 17.40 -2.98
C ALA A 82 -3.88 17.17 -2.35
N ARG A 83 -3.97 16.51 -1.18
CA ARG A 83 -5.23 16.19 -0.46
C ARG A 83 -6.25 15.47 -1.35
N MET A 84 -5.80 14.55 -2.19
CA MET A 84 -6.64 13.84 -3.15
C MET A 84 -7.34 12.60 -2.58
N THR A 85 -7.00 12.21 -1.34
CA THR A 85 -7.55 11.04 -0.65
C THR A 85 -8.71 11.41 0.29
N SER A 86 -9.51 10.42 0.66
CA SER A 86 -10.54 10.51 1.70
C SER A 86 -10.68 9.16 2.41
N VAL A 87 -9.55 8.60 2.85
CA VAL A 87 -9.44 7.28 3.49
C VAL A 87 -10.38 7.18 4.69
N ARG A 88 -10.44 8.21 5.54
CA ARG A 88 -11.34 8.23 6.71
C ARG A 88 -12.81 8.13 6.30
N LYS A 89 -13.20 8.76 5.19
CA LYS A 89 -14.57 8.68 4.65
C LYS A 89 -14.86 7.29 4.09
N VAL A 90 -13.89 6.67 3.43
CA VAL A 90 -14.01 5.29 2.91
C VAL A 90 -14.27 4.32 4.05
N VAL A 91 -13.50 4.39 5.14
CA VAL A 91 -13.70 3.52 6.31
C VAL A 91 -15.08 3.72 6.94
N LYS A 92 -15.56 4.95 7.04
CA LYS A 92 -16.86 5.26 7.68
C LYS A 92 -18.08 4.94 6.82
N THR A 93 -17.98 5.09 5.50
CA THR A 93 -19.15 5.14 4.61
C THR A 93 -19.07 4.16 3.44
N GLY A 94 -17.94 3.49 3.25
CA GLY A 94 -17.66 2.68 2.06
C GLY A 94 -17.47 3.52 0.79
N ASN A 95 -17.36 4.85 0.88
CA ASN A 95 -17.30 5.73 -0.27
C ASN A 95 -16.19 6.78 -0.13
N GLY A 96 -15.41 6.99 -1.19
CA GLY A 96 -14.34 7.97 -1.20
C GLY A 96 -13.17 7.56 -2.08
N LYS A 97 -11.95 7.93 -1.68
CA LYS A 97 -10.74 7.76 -2.47
C LYS A 97 -9.59 7.30 -1.58
N ILE A 98 -8.85 6.31 -2.04
CA ILE A 98 -7.67 5.79 -1.35
C ILE A 98 -6.46 5.75 -2.30
N LEU A 99 -5.28 5.57 -1.74
CA LEU A 99 -4.07 5.29 -2.51
C LEU A 99 -4.05 3.81 -2.89
N ALA A 100 -3.74 3.54 -4.15
CA ALA A 100 -3.52 2.20 -4.63
C ALA A 100 -2.47 2.23 -5.74
N ASN A 101 -1.91 1.07 -6.06
CA ASN A 101 -1.03 0.91 -7.21
C ASN A 101 -1.50 -0.24 -8.08
N PHE A 102 -1.03 -0.22 -9.31
CA PHE A 102 -1.40 -1.19 -10.33
C PHE A 102 -0.17 -1.93 -10.83
N ARG A 103 -0.33 -3.24 -10.94
CA ARG A 103 0.67 -4.18 -11.44
C ARG A 103 0.05 -5.02 -12.55
N GLU A 104 0.88 -5.50 -13.45
CA GLU A 104 0.52 -6.61 -14.33
C GLU A 104 1.45 -7.79 -14.10
N ILE A 105 0.91 -9.00 -14.16
CA ILE A 105 1.65 -10.27 -14.11
C ILE A 105 1.34 -11.11 -15.37
N PRO A 106 2.19 -12.09 -15.74
CA PRO A 106 1.85 -13.06 -16.80
C PRO A 106 0.58 -13.85 -16.46
N ALA A 107 -0.33 -14.02 -17.42
CA ALA A 107 -1.54 -14.81 -17.20
C ALA A 107 -1.26 -16.26 -16.72
N PRO A 108 -0.23 -16.98 -17.22
CA PRO A 108 0.07 -18.33 -16.72
C PRO A 108 0.46 -18.39 -15.23
N SER A 109 0.92 -17.27 -14.65
CA SER A 109 1.30 -17.21 -13.24
C SER A 109 0.13 -16.98 -12.28
N ARG A 110 -1.10 -16.76 -12.79
CA ARG A 110 -2.25 -16.31 -11.98
C ARG A 110 -2.52 -17.21 -10.77
N THR A 111 -2.59 -18.53 -10.97
CA THR A 111 -2.85 -19.50 -9.89
C THR A 111 -1.74 -19.48 -8.84
N MET A 112 -0.47 -19.46 -9.27
CA MET A 112 0.66 -19.37 -8.33
C MET A 112 0.65 -18.03 -7.58
N VAL A 113 0.22 -16.93 -8.21
CA VAL A 113 0.04 -15.65 -7.50
C VAL A 113 -1.07 -15.75 -6.45
N GLU A 114 -2.19 -16.41 -6.73
CA GLU A 114 -3.26 -16.64 -5.74
C GLU A 114 -2.73 -17.39 -4.51
N GLU A 115 -1.94 -18.44 -4.71
CA GLU A 115 -1.28 -19.19 -3.63
C GLU A 115 -0.37 -18.29 -2.78
N LYS A 116 0.48 -17.47 -3.42
CA LYS A 116 1.37 -16.54 -2.68
C LYS A 116 0.61 -15.45 -1.95
N ILE A 117 -0.51 -14.98 -2.50
CA ILE A 117 -1.41 -14.05 -1.82
C ILE A 117 -1.99 -14.69 -0.55
N ALA A 118 -2.42 -15.95 -0.62
CA ALA A 118 -2.92 -16.69 0.53
C ALA A 118 -1.85 -16.81 1.63
N MET A 119 -0.62 -17.24 1.26
CA MET A 119 0.51 -17.33 2.19
C MET A 119 0.86 -15.98 2.84
N LEU A 120 0.88 -14.89 2.06
CA LEU A 120 1.14 -13.55 2.57
C LEU A 120 0.06 -13.11 3.58
N LYS A 121 -1.19 -13.50 3.34
CA LYS A 121 -2.31 -13.19 4.24
C LYS A 121 -2.18 -13.90 5.59
N GLU A 122 -1.70 -15.15 5.60
CA GLU A 122 -1.46 -15.91 6.84
C GLU A 122 -0.44 -15.22 7.78
N VAL A 123 0.50 -14.47 7.23
CA VAL A 123 1.49 -13.68 7.99
C VAL A 123 1.10 -12.20 8.14
N GLY A 124 -0.17 -11.85 7.93
CA GLY A 124 -0.69 -10.50 8.15
C GLY A 124 -0.40 -9.48 7.03
N ILE A 125 0.07 -9.93 5.86
CA ILE A 125 0.30 -9.08 4.68
C ILE A 125 -0.85 -9.26 3.68
N ASN A 126 -1.94 -8.52 3.90
CA ASN A 126 -3.13 -8.51 3.03
C ASN A 126 -3.19 -7.28 2.12
N GLY A 127 -2.17 -7.07 1.27
CA GLY A 127 -2.06 -5.87 0.44
C GLY A 127 -2.71 -5.95 -0.94
N VAL A 128 -3.03 -7.15 -1.43
CA VAL A 128 -3.71 -7.32 -2.73
C VAL A 128 -5.19 -7.08 -2.57
N TYR A 129 -5.72 -6.06 -3.25
CA TYR A 129 -7.13 -5.69 -3.18
C TYR A 129 -7.97 -6.34 -4.29
N VAL A 130 -7.41 -6.42 -5.50
CA VAL A 130 -8.05 -7.07 -6.65
C VAL A 130 -7.00 -7.84 -7.42
N LEU A 131 -7.32 -9.09 -7.76
CA LEU A 131 -6.63 -9.85 -8.79
C LEU A 131 -7.62 -10.07 -9.94
N GLY A 132 -7.29 -9.56 -11.13
CA GLY A 132 -8.16 -9.64 -12.30
C GLY A 132 -8.17 -11.01 -12.97
N ASN A 133 -8.91 -11.08 -14.08
CA ASN A 133 -8.83 -12.17 -15.04
C ASN A 133 -7.84 -11.85 -16.17
N THR A 134 -7.56 -12.84 -17.00
CA THR A 134 -6.66 -12.71 -18.13
C THR A 134 -7.19 -11.70 -19.15
N SER A 135 -6.38 -10.66 -19.42
CA SER A 135 -6.66 -9.60 -20.39
C SER A 135 -7.95 -8.80 -20.13
N GLU A 136 -8.55 -8.92 -18.94
CA GLU A 136 -9.72 -8.15 -18.55
C GLU A 136 -9.33 -6.84 -17.89
N ALA A 137 -9.98 -5.75 -18.27
CA ALA A 137 -9.79 -4.46 -17.64
C ALA A 137 -10.28 -4.49 -16.18
N ILE A 138 -9.53 -3.90 -15.27
CA ILE A 138 -9.92 -3.75 -13.86
C ILE A 138 -9.84 -2.29 -13.46
N CYS A 139 -10.81 -1.80 -12.70
CA CYS A 139 -10.86 -0.40 -12.26
C CYS A 139 -10.72 0.62 -13.41
N GLN A 140 -11.29 0.31 -14.58
CA GLN A 140 -11.19 1.09 -15.82
C GLN A 140 -9.78 1.23 -16.39
N ILE A 141 -8.88 0.32 -16.03
CA ILE A 141 -7.52 0.25 -16.56
C ILE A 141 -7.46 -0.94 -17.51
N PRO A 142 -7.11 -0.72 -18.80
CA PRO A 142 -6.93 -1.82 -19.73
C PRO A 142 -5.72 -2.66 -19.29
N VAL A 143 -5.85 -3.98 -19.43
CA VAL A 143 -4.77 -4.95 -19.17
C VAL A 143 -4.27 -5.49 -20.50
N ARG A 144 -2.95 -5.60 -20.67
CA ARG A 144 -2.36 -6.14 -21.90
C ARG A 144 -2.79 -7.58 -22.16
N LEU A 145 -2.74 -7.97 -23.43
CA LEU A 145 -2.97 -9.35 -23.85
C LEU A 145 -2.04 -10.31 -23.09
N ASN A 146 -2.59 -11.44 -22.64
CA ASN A 146 -1.87 -12.48 -21.90
C ASN A 146 -1.26 -11.99 -20.57
N ARG A 147 -1.85 -10.93 -19.99
CA ARG A 147 -1.51 -10.42 -18.65
C ARG A 147 -2.74 -10.46 -17.74
N VAL A 148 -2.48 -10.41 -16.45
CA VAL A 148 -3.51 -10.22 -15.42
C VAL A 148 -3.19 -8.93 -14.68
N GLY A 149 -4.19 -8.06 -14.53
CA GLY A 149 -4.08 -6.85 -13.72
C GLY A 149 -4.20 -7.18 -12.23
N MET A 150 -3.47 -6.44 -11.40
CA MET A 150 -3.52 -6.56 -9.96
C MET A 150 -3.50 -5.17 -9.31
N VAL A 151 -4.45 -4.92 -8.41
CA VAL A 151 -4.54 -3.69 -7.63
C VAL A 151 -4.05 -3.96 -6.21
N LEU A 152 -3.06 -3.19 -5.77
CA LEU A 152 -2.53 -3.27 -4.40
C LEU A 152 -2.90 -2.01 -3.63
N LEU A 153 -3.25 -2.17 -2.35
CA LEU A 153 -3.47 -1.05 -1.44
C LEU A 153 -2.15 -0.30 -1.20
N GLY A 154 -2.19 1.03 -1.21
CA GLY A 154 -1.04 1.86 -0.86
C GLY A 154 -0.69 1.73 0.62
N GLY A 155 0.58 1.45 0.93
CA GLY A 155 1.08 1.36 2.32
C GLY A 155 0.90 2.66 3.11
N LEU A 156 0.86 3.80 2.41
CA LEU A 156 0.69 5.13 2.99
C LEU A 156 -0.77 5.54 3.24
N ASN A 157 -1.76 4.65 3.04
CA ASN A 157 -3.15 4.97 3.37
C ASN A 157 -3.38 5.35 4.85
N PRO A 158 -2.73 4.72 5.85
CA PRO A 158 -2.81 5.18 7.25
C PRO A 158 -2.25 6.60 7.44
N VAL A 159 -1.15 6.92 6.76
CA VAL A 159 -0.55 8.26 6.77
C VAL A 159 -1.49 9.29 6.13
N ALA A 160 -2.10 8.94 5.00
CA ALA A 160 -3.11 9.78 4.36
C ALA A 160 -4.30 10.07 5.31
N ALA A 161 -4.76 9.05 6.06
CA ALA A 161 -5.80 9.23 7.05
C ALA A 161 -5.38 10.17 8.21
N ALA A 162 -4.12 10.11 8.65
CA ALA A 162 -3.60 11.05 9.66
C ALA A 162 -3.59 12.49 9.14
N VAL A 163 -3.13 12.70 7.91
CA VAL A 163 -3.15 14.03 7.25
C VAL A 163 -4.58 14.55 7.07
N GLU A 164 -5.53 13.69 6.69
CA GLU A 164 -6.96 14.01 6.63
C GLU A 164 -7.58 14.36 7.99
N ALA A 165 -6.94 13.97 9.10
CA ALA A 165 -7.32 14.36 10.45
C ALA A 165 -6.65 15.66 10.94
N GLY A 166 -5.82 16.29 10.11
CA GLY A 166 -5.09 17.51 10.46
C GLY A 166 -3.79 17.25 11.21
N ILE A 167 -3.33 15.99 11.30
CA ILE A 167 -2.05 15.65 11.91
C ILE A 167 -0.94 16.00 10.92
N MET A 168 0.04 16.77 11.37
CA MET A 168 1.23 17.06 10.57
C MET A 168 2.08 15.80 10.44
N VAL A 169 2.37 15.39 9.22
CA VAL A 169 3.22 14.24 8.93
C VAL A 169 4.32 14.65 7.97
N GLU A 170 5.54 14.28 8.30
CA GLU A 170 6.65 14.24 7.35
C GLU A 170 6.76 12.83 6.81
N ASN A 171 6.52 12.69 5.52
CA ASN A 171 6.61 11.41 4.84
C ASN A 171 7.98 11.30 4.18
N ILE A 172 8.66 10.19 4.46
CA ILE A 172 9.84 9.78 3.72
C ILE A 172 9.45 8.46 3.06
N ALA A 173 9.01 8.52 1.80
CA ALA A 173 8.74 7.31 1.05
C ALA A 173 10.04 6.54 0.80
N GLU A 174 9.96 5.21 0.71
CA GLU A 174 11.10 4.33 0.42
C GLU A 174 12.29 4.48 1.41
N SER A 175 12.02 4.85 2.67
CA SER A 175 13.03 5.33 3.60
C SER A 175 13.88 4.27 4.32
N GLY A 176 13.84 3.01 3.89
CA GLY A 176 14.72 1.96 4.41
C GLY A 176 14.12 0.55 4.43
N MET A 177 14.91 -0.38 4.96
CA MET A 177 14.52 -1.77 5.19
C MET A 177 14.44 -2.04 6.69
N LEU A 178 13.51 -2.91 7.08
CA LEU A 178 13.37 -3.40 8.44
C LEU A 178 13.24 -4.92 8.39
N ASP A 179 13.84 -5.60 9.36
CA ASP A 179 13.66 -7.05 9.54
C ASP A 179 12.19 -7.34 9.85
N PHE A 180 11.63 -8.37 9.21
CA PHE A 180 10.21 -8.72 9.37
C PHE A 180 9.84 -8.98 10.83
N GLU A 181 10.74 -9.58 11.60
CA GLU A 181 10.58 -9.89 13.04
C GLU A 181 10.43 -8.64 13.93
N LYS A 182 10.83 -7.46 13.44
CA LYS A 182 10.67 -6.19 14.16
C LYS A 182 9.31 -5.54 13.92
N LEU A 183 8.51 -6.08 12.99
CA LEU A 183 7.13 -5.63 12.80
C LEU A 183 6.22 -6.26 13.84
N VAL A 184 5.32 -5.45 14.38
CA VAL A 184 4.33 -5.85 15.38
C VAL A 184 2.93 -5.65 14.84
N SER A 185 1.95 -6.33 15.43
CA SER A 185 0.55 -6.10 15.10
C SER A 185 0.12 -4.67 15.46
N PHE A 186 -0.57 -3.99 14.56
CA PHE A 186 -1.15 -2.67 14.83
C PHE A 186 -2.07 -2.69 16.06
N TRP A 187 -2.77 -3.80 16.29
CA TRP A 187 -3.70 -3.93 17.41
C TRP A 187 -2.98 -3.95 18.77
N GLU A 188 -1.77 -4.53 18.83
CA GLU A 188 -0.93 -4.49 20.04
C GLU A 188 -0.46 -3.08 20.34
N VAL A 189 -0.03 -2.36 19.29
CA VAL A 189 0.35 -0.94 19.40
C VAL A 189 -0.83 -0.11 19.88
N LEU A 190 -2.01 -0.26 19.26
CA LEU A 190 -3.21 0.48 19.64
C LEU A 190 -3.56 0.25 21.11
N ASN A 191 -3.61 -1.00 21.56
CA ASN A 191 -3.94 -1.36 22.94
C ASN A 191 -2.96 -0.75 23.94
N LYS A 192 -1.67 -0.64 23.59
CA LYS A 192 -0.66 -0.01 24.43
C LYS A 192 -0.95 1.49 24.64
N TYR A 193 -1.48 2.18 23.64
CA TYR A 193 -1.73 3.64 23.72
C TYR A 193 -3.16 4.03 24.14
N THR A 194 -4.10 3.08 24.20
CA THR A 194 -5.49 3.35 24.61
C THR A 194 -5.82 2.86 26.02
N ASN A 195 -4.96 2.04 26.63
CA ASN A 195 -5.12 1.53 28.01
C ASN A 195 -4.23 2.27 29.02
N ASP A 196 -3.51 3.29 28.59
CA ASP A 196 -2.88 4.33 29.42
C ASP A 196 -3.81 5.56 29.50
#